data_AF-A0A8S3AED6-F1
#
_entry.id   AF-A0A8S3AED6-F1
#
_cell.length_a   1.000
_cell.length_b   1.000
_cell.length_c   1.000
_cell.angle_alpha   90.00
_cell.angle_beta   90.00
_cell.angle_gamma   90.00
#
_symmetry.space_group_name_H-M   'P 1'
#
loop_
_entity.id
_entity.type
_entity.pdbx_description
1 polymer ?
#
loop_
_entity_poly.entity_id
_entity_poly.type
_entity_poly.pdbx_seq_one_letter_code
_entity_poly.pdbx_strand_id
1 'polypeptide(L)'
;IRPTLEYVSTSRPTILPATTNIVNDNLIDEEIIEYKIRILAMQDIICQRIILTFPQRVEYQLVRKQFSQLDLQSSILSSTSLDKLDSIMANHPETERRQNELITKRKIYEETIKELHNLEQHQSNANTA
;
A
#
# COMPACT_ATOMS: atom_id res chain seq x y z
N ILE A 1 37.12 -12.32 22.05
CA ILE A 1 38.27 -11.97 21.18
C ILE A 1 37.96 -10.62 20.55
N ARG A 2 38.59 -9.54 21.02
CA ARG A 2 38.46 -8.17 20.49
C ARG A 2 39.59 -7.95 19.47
N PRO A 3 39.37 -7.32 18.31
CA PRO A 3 40.48 -6.86 17.48
C PRO A 3 41.03 -5.54 18.06
N THR A 4 42.32 -5.56 18.37
CA THR A 4 43.17 -4.43 18.74
C THR A 4 43.40 -3.53 17.52
N LEU A 5 43.09 -2.24 17.65
CA LEU A 5 43.38 -1.23 16.64
C LEU A 5 44.83 -0.77 16.81
N GLU A 6 45.66 -1.03 15.80
CA GLU A 6 47.07 -0.68 15.77
C GLU A 6 47.28 0.84 15.68
N TYR A 7 48.17 1.32 16.54
CA TYR A 7 48.71 2.67 16.58
C TYR A 7 49.50 2.96 15.29
N VAL A 8 49.12 4.00 14.55
CA VAL A 8 50.02 4.64 13.57
C VAL A 8 50.28 6.06 14.05
N SER A 9 51.49 6.28 14.56
CA SER A 9 52.02 7.60 14.94
C SER A 9 52.96 8.11 13.86
N THR A 10 52.59 9.21 13.21
CA THR A 10 53.47 10.24 12.62
C THR A 10 52.57 11.45 12.37
N SER A 11 52.88 12.71 12.68
CA SER A 11 54.09 13.42 13.08
C SER A 11 53.64 14.82 13.54
N ARG A 12 54.37 15.43 14.48
CA ARG A 12 54.16 16.77 15.08
C ARG A 12 53.60 17.85 14.13
N PRO A 13 52.78 18.75 14.68
CA PRO A 13 53.20 20.16 14.73
C PRO A 13 53.09 20.70 16.17
N THR A 14 54.18 21.15 16.76
CA THR A 14 54.54 22.59 16.88
C THR A 14 53.88 23.25 18.10
N ILE A 15 54.68 23.32 19.17
CA ILE A 15 54.77 24.37 20.20
C ILE A 15 53.44 24.98 20.67
N LEU A 16 52.87 24.42 21.75
CA LEU A 16 51.99 25.16 22.66
C LEU A 16 52.82 26.24 23.39
N PRO A 17 52.40 27.52 23.41
CA PRO A 17 53.03 28.50 24.28
C PRO A 17 52.59 28.29 25.73
N ALA A 18 53.53 28.56 26.62
CA ALA A 18 53.38 28.43 28.06
C ALA A 18 52.29 29.36 28.63
N THR A 19 51.66 28.84 29.68
CA THR A 19 50.70 29.44 30.61
C THR A 19 50.85 30.94 30.87
N THR A 20 49.75 31.67 30.78
CA THR A 20 49.41 32.80 31.68
C THR A 20 47.99 32.62 32.20
N ASN A 21 47.87 32.60 33.52
CA ASN A 21 46.66 32.39 34.30
C ASN A 21 45.58 33.48 34.08
N ILE A 22 44.34 33.01 33.90
CA ILE A 22 43.07 33.51 34.46
C ILE A 22 42.59 34.90 33.96
N VAL A 23 41.78 34.89 32.88
CA VAL A 23 40.42 35.50 32.72
C VAL A 23 39.79 34.91 31.43
N ASN A 24 39.61 33.58 31.32
CA ASN A 24 39.14 32.99 30.04
C ASN A 24 38.04 31.92 30.15
N ASP A 25 37.63 31.54 31.36
CA ASP A 25 36.60 30.52 31.55
C ASP A 25 35.23 30.98 31.02
N ASN A 26 34.89 32.28 31.17
CA ASN A 26 33.65 32.84 30.63
C ASN A 26 33.59 32.83 29.09
N LEU A 27 34.72 32.98 28.40
CA LEU A 27 34.79 32.98 26.93
C LEU A 27 34.57 31.57 26.36
N ILE A 28 35.12 30.56 27.02
CA ILE A 28 34.93 29.15 26.65
C ILE A 28 33.46 28.74 26.89
N ASP A 29 32.88 29.17 28.01
CA ASP A 29 31.46 28.90 28.31
C ASP A 29 30.52 29.59 27.30
N GLU A 30 30.83 30.82 26.88
CA GLU A 30 30.08 31.53 25.82
C GLU A 30 30.14 30.80 24.47
N GLU A 31 31.32 30.34 24.05
CA GLU A 31 31.47 29.55 22.82
C GLU A 31 30.69 28.23 22.88
N ILE A 32 30.73 27.53 24.02
CA ILE A 32 29.98 26.29 24.23
C ILE A 32 28.46 26.54 24.11
N ILE A 33 27.96 27.63 24.70
CA ILE A 33 26.55 28.03 24.59
C ILE A 33 26.20 28.34 23.14
N GLU A 34 27.06 29.05 22.41
CA GLU A 34 26.83 29.37 21.00
C GLU A 34 26.76 28.10 20.14
N TYR A 35 27.69 27.15 20.32
CA TYR A 35 27.65 25.86 19.64
C TYR A 35 26.38 25.09 19.97
N LYS A 36 25.94 25.10 21.23
CA LYS A 36 24.70 24.44 21.63
C LYS A 36 23.48 25.06 20.94
N ILE A 37 23.42 26.38 20.81
CA ILE A 37 22.35 27.08 20.09
C ILE A 37 22.37 26.69 18.60
N ARG A 38 23.55 26.68 17.96
CA ARG A 38 23.70 26.27 16.55
C ARG A 38 23.27 24.83 16.32
N ILE A 39 23.64 23.91 17.21
CA ILE A 39 23.23 22.50 17.14
C ILE A 39 21.71 22.37 17.27
N LEU A 40 21.09 23.06 18.23
CA LEU A 40 19.64 23.03 18.41
C LEU A 40 18.90 23.62 17.20
N ALA A 41 19.41 24.70 16.60
CA ALA A 41 18.83 25.27 15.39
C ALA A 41 18.93 24.32 14.18
N MET A 42 20.09 23.65 14.00
CA MET A 42 20.23 22.64 12.94
C MET A 42 19.32 21.43 13.20
N GLN A 43 19.18 21.02 14.46
CA GLN A 43 18.27 19.93 14.83
C GLN A 43 16.83 20.29 14.51
N ASP A 44 16.38 21.51 14.80
CA ASP A 44 15.01 21.95 14.47
C ASP A 44 14.75 21.93 12.96
N ILE A 45 15.70 22.44 12.16
CA ILE A 45 15.61 22.38 10.68
C ILE A 45 15.50 20.93 10.19
N ILE A 46 16.29 20.01 10.76
CA ILE A 46 16.23 18.59 10.41
C ILE A 46 14.88 17.99 10.80
N CYS A 47 14.39 18.26 12.00
CA CYS A 47 13.09 17.79 12.48
C CYS A 47 11.95 18.27 11.57
N GLN A 48 11.92 19.56 11.23
CA GLN A 48 10.92 20.12 10.31
C GLN A 48 10.99 19.43 8.93
N ARG A 49 12.19 19.17 8.41
CA ARG A 49 12.36 18.48 7.14
C ARG A 49 11.90 17.02 7.20
N ILE A 50 12.14 16.31 8.29
CA ILE A 50 11.65 14.94 8.50
C ILE A 50 10.12 14.93 8.55
N ILE A 51 9.51 15.85 9.31
CA ILE A 51 8.05 15.96 9.42
C ILE A 51 7.39 16.14 8.05
N LEU A 52 8.02 16.89 7.15
CA LEU A 52 7.49 17.10 5.79
C LEU A 52 7.79 15.93 4.85
N THR A 53 9.01 15.40 4.84
CA THR A 53 9.46 14.42 3.85
C THR A 53 9.06 12.98 4.19
N PHE A 54 8.95 12.65 5.48
CA PHE A 54 8.65 11.29 5.91
C PHE A 54 7.23 10.86 5.52
N PRO A 55 6.16 11.64 5.78
CA PRO A 55 4.81 11.27 5.36
C PRO A 55 4.69 11.13 3.84
N GLN A 56 5.30 12.05 3.08
CA GLN A 56 5.32 11.99 1.62
C GLN A 56 5.99 10.70 1.10
N ARG A 57 7.08 10.28 1.74
CA ARG A 57 7.79 9.06 1.37
C ARG A 57 6.99 7.81 1.72
N VAL A 58 6.30 7.80 2.86
CA VAL A 58 5.38 6.72 3.24
C VAL A 58 4.20 6.65 2.27
N GLU A 59 3.56 7.78 1.95
CA GLU A 59 2.46 7.83 0.98
C GLU A 59 2.91 7.29 -0.38
N TYR A 60 4.06 7.72 -0.88
CA TYR A 60 4.56 7.25 -2.16
C TYR A 60 4.84 5.74 -2.17
N GLN A 61 5.54 5.23 -1.15
CA GLN A 61 5.96 3.82 -1.12
C GLN A 61 4.82 2.86 -0.79
N LEU A 62 3.91 3.25 0.10
CA LEU A 62 2.88 2.36 0.64
C LEU A 62 1.55 2.54 -0.07
N VAL A 63 1.18 3.78 -0.43
CA VAL A 63 -0.07 4.04 -1.13
C VAL A 63 0.16 4.03 -2.64
N ARG A 64 0.99 4.93 -3.16
CA ARG A 64 1.07 5.10 -4.63
C ARG A 64 1.75 3.93 -5.34
N LYS A 65 2.75 3.30 -4.72
CA LYS A 65 3.45 2.16 -5.32
C LYS A 65 2.67 0.85 -5.17
N GLN A 66 2.09 0.56 -4.00
CA GLN A 66 1.31 -0.68 -3.82
C GLN A 66 -0.05 -0.62 -4.52
N PHE A 67 -0.67 0.57 -4.59
CA PHE A 67 -1.93 0.79 -5.30
C PHE A 67 -1.71 1.42 -6.68
N SER A 68 -0.47 1.42 -7.18
CA SER A 68 -0.20 1.60 -8.60
C SER A 68 -1.09 0.62 -9.35
N GLN A 69 -2.04 1.15 -10.12
CA GLN A 69 -3.03 0.34 -10.84
C GLN A 69 -2.37 -0.76 -11.67
N LEU A 70 -1.13 -0.52 -12.14
CA LEU A 70 -0.33 -1.48 -12.90
C LEU A 70 0.23 -2.62 -12.04
N ASP A 71 0.77 -2.34 -10.86
CA ASP A 71 1.40 -3.37 -10.02
C ASP A 71 0.34 -4.26 -9.35
N LEU A 72 -0.76 -3.67 -8.88
CA LEU A 72 -1.84 -4.45 -8.25
C LEU A 72 -2.58 -5.33 -9.26
N GLN A 73 -2.94 -4.80 -10.44
CA GLN A 73 -3.60 -5.59 -11.49
C GLN A 73 -2.67 -6.67 -12.04
N SER A 74 -1.39 -6.35 -12.28
CA SER A 74 -0.38 -7.32 -12.70
C SER A 74 -0.19 -8.43 -11.66
N SER A 75 -0.12 -8.08 -10.37
CA SER A 75 0.03 -9.06 -9.29
C SER A 75 -1.21 -9.94 -9.15
N ILE A 76 -2.42 -9.40 -9.25
CA ILE A 76 -3.65 -10.19 -9.17
C ILE A 76 -3.69 -11.20 -10.32
N LEU A 77 -3.50 -10.74 -11.56
CA LEU A 77 -3.57 -11.60 -12.75
C LEU A 77 -2.45 -12.66 -12.79
N SER A 78 -1.25 -12.34 -12.31
CA SER A 78 -0.14 -13.29 -12.25
C SER A 78 -0.23 -14.28 -11.08
N SER A 79 -0.86 -13.90 -9.97
CA SER A 79 -1.02 -14.76 -8.79
C SER A 79 -2.18 -15.76 -8.91
N THR A 80 -3.16 -15.47 -9.78
CA THR A 80 -4.19 -16.42 -10.18
C THR A 80 -3.62 -17.41 -11.19
N SER A 81 -3.12 -18.55 -10.69
CA SER A 81 -2.84 -19.72 -11.53
C SER A 81 -4.14 -20.31 -12.06
N LEU A 82 -4.08 -20.96 -13.24
CA LEU A 82 -5.22 -21.67 -13.85
C LEU A 82 -5.91 -22.61 -12.86
N ASP A 83 -5.15 -23.32 -12.03
CA ASP A 83 -5.68 -24.24 -11.01
C ASP A 83 -6.49 -23.55 -9.90
N LYS A 84 -6.22 -22.27 -9.62
CA LYS A 84 -6.97 -21.47 -8.63
C LYS A 84 -8.15 -20.75 -9.27
N LEU A 85 -8.12 -20.54 -10.58
CA LEU A 85 -9.17 -19.83 -11.29
C LEU A 85 -10.51 -20.56 -11.15
N ASP A 86 -10.53 -21.88 -11.29
CA ASP A 86 -11.75 -22.68 -11.12
C ASP A 86 -12.34 -22.54 -9.71
N SER A 87 -11.49 -22.48 -8.68
CA SER A 87 -11.95 -22.27 -7.29
C SER A 87 -12.48 -20.86 -7.03
N ILE A 88 -11.92 -19.85 -7.69
CA ILE A 88 -12.32 -18.45 -7.56
C ILE A 88 -13.60 -18.18 -8.36
N MET A 89 -13.74 -18.82 -9.52
CA MET A 89 -14.90 -18.73 -10.40
C MET A 89 -16.03 -19.68 -10.00
N ALA A 90 -15.78 -20.63 -9.10
CA ALA A 90 -16.82 -21.50 -8.57
C ALA A 90 -17.94 -20.64 -7.98
N ASN A 91 -19.14 -20.77 -8.56
CA ASN A 91 -20.30 -20.04 -8.09
C ASN A 91 -20.60 -20.44 -6.64
N HIS A 92 -21.00 -19.45 -5.83
CA HIS A 92 -21.56 -19.75 -4.53
C HIS A 92 -22.79 -20.67 -4.71
N PRO A 93 -22.94 -21.76 -3.93
CA PRO A 93 -23.98 -22.76 -4.15
C PRO A 93 -25.40 -22.16 -4.12
N GLU A 94 -25.60 -21.09 -3.34
CA GLU A 94 -26.87 -20.35 -3.32
C GLU A 94 -27.19 -19.64 -4.65
N THR A 95 -26.16 -19.11 -5.33
CA THR A 95 -26.30 -18.48 -6.65
C THR A 95 -26.67 -19.51 -7.70
N GLU A 96 -26.03 -20.67 -7.67
CA GLU A 96 -26.33 -21.79 -8.57
C GLU A 96 -27.75 -22.33 -8.35
N ARG A 97 -28.15 -22.52 -7.08
CA ARG A 97 -29.51 -22.91 -6.73
C ARG A 97 -30.54 -21.91 -7.26
N ARG A 98 -30.32 -20.61 -7.01
CA ARG A 98 -31.24 -19.55 -7.47
C ARG A 98 -31.30 -19.48 -8.99
N GLN A 99 -30.19 -19.67 -9.68
CA GLN A 99 -30.15 -19.75 -11.13
C GLN A 99 -30.97 -20.94 -11.66
N ASN A 100 -30.85 -22.11 -11.04
CA ASN A 100 -31.62 -23.30 -11.39
C ASN A 100 -33.13 -23.11 -11.14
N GLU A 101 -33.51 -22.45 -10.04
CA GLU A 101 -34.91 -22.09 -9.77
C GLU A 101 -35.45 -21.13 -10.86
N LEU A 102 -34.66 -20.14 -11.29
CA LEU A 102 -35.04 -19.21 -12.36
C LEU A 102 -35.18 -19.90 -13.72
N ILE A 103 -34.26 -20.79 -14.07
CA ILE A 103 -34.33 -21.60 -15.29
C ILE A 103 -35.60 -22.46 -15.29
N THR A 104 -35.90 -23.08 -14.15
CA THR A 104 -37.10 -23.91 -14.00
C THR A 104 -38.37 -23.08 -14.16
N LYS A 105 -38.46 -21.92 -13.48
CA LYS A 105 -39.59 -21.00 -13.64
C LYS A 105 -39.77 -20.53 -15.08
N ARG A 106 -38.67 -20.18 -15.75
CA ARG A 106 -38.69 -19.79 -17.16
C ARG A 106 -39.27 -20.91 -18.04
N LYS A 107 -38.84 -22.15 -17.84
CA LYS A 107 -39.34 -23.30 -18.60
C LYS A 107 -40.86 -23.48 -18.42
N ILE A 108 -41.34 -23.35 -17.17
CA ILE A 108 -42.77 -23.42 -16.87
C ILE A 108 -43.53 -22.32 -17.62
N TYR A 109 -43.06 -21.07 -17.55
CA TYR A 109 -43.72 -19.97 -18.26
C TYR A 109 -43.74 -20.17 -19.78
N GLU A 110 -42.65 -20.67 -20.37
CA GLU A 110 -42.60 -20.98 -21.81
C GLU A 110 -43.61 -22.09 -22.19
N GLU A 111 -43.82 -23.07 -21.34
CA GLU A 111 -44.80 -24.14 -21.54
C GLU A 111 -46.24 -23.62 -21.41
N THR A 112 -46.53 -22.83 -20.38
CA THR A 112 -47.85 -22.21 -20.19
C THR A 112 -48.22 -21.28 -21.35
N ILE A 113 -47.25 -20.52 -21.89
CA ILE A 113 -47.47 -19.66 -23.06
C ILE A 113 -47.80 -20.51 -24.30
N LYS A 114 -47.11 -21.65 -24.49
CA LYS A 114 -47.42 -22.57 -25.60
C LYS A 114 -48.82 -23.17 -25.46
N GLU A 115 -49.22 -23.58 -24.27
CA GLU A 115 -50.56 -24.11 -24.01
C GLU A 115 -51.64 -23.05 -24.25
N LEU A 116 -51.44 -21.83 -23.78
CA LEU A 116 -52.33 -20.69 -24.05
C LEU A 116 -52.49 -20.46 -25.56
N HIS A 117 -51.38 -20.47 -26.30
CA HIS A 117 -51.43 -20.27 -27.74
C HIS A 117 -52.18 -21.41 -28.47
N ASN A 118 -51.99 -22.66 -28.04
CA ASN A 118 -52.73 -23.79 -28.59
C ASN A 118 -54.24 -23.68 -28.32
N LEU A 119 -54.63 -23.23 -27.12
CA LEU A 119 -56.04 -23.01 -26.76
C LEU A 119 -56.69 -21.90 -27.60
N GLU A 120 -56.00 -20.78 -27.81
CA GLU A 120 -56.47 -19.69 -28.67
C GLU A 120 -56.69 -20.16 -30.12
N GLN A 121 -55.79 -21.00 -30.66
CA GLN A 121 -55.94 -21.58 -31.99
C GLN A 121 -57.14 -22.52 -32.08
N HIS A 122 -57.35 -23.37 -31.08
CA HIS A 122 -58.52 -24.25 -31.03
C HIS A 122 -59.84 -23.47 -30.93
N GLN A 123 -59.87 -22.37 -30.18
CA GLN A 123 -61.05 -21.49 -30.09
C GLN A 123 -61.34 -20.76 -31.42
N SER A 124 -60.30 -20.32 -32.11
CA SER A 124 -60.42 -19.66 -33.42
C SER A 124 -60.98 -20.61 -34.50
N ASN A 125 -60.56 -21.88 -34.48
CA ASN A 125 -61.03 -22.91 -35.40
C ASN A 125 -62.45 -23.42 -35.07
N ALA A 126 -62.85 -23.38 -33.79
CA ALA A 126 -64.20 -23.76 -33.38
C ALA A 126 -65.27 -22.69 -33.73
N ASN A 127 -64.87 -21.42 -33.88
CA ASN A 127 -65.76 -20.31 -34.23
C ASN A 127 -65.86 -20.04 -35.75
N THR A 128 -65.05 -20.73 -36.56
CA THR A 128 -65.04 -20.61 -38.04
C THR A 128 -65.67 -21.81 -38.76
N ALA A 129 -66.09 -22.84 -38.03
CA ALA A 129 -66.92 -23.95 -38.53
C ALA A 129 -68.39 -23.73 -38.17
#